data_AF-A0A535IN06-F1
#
_entry.id   AF-A0A535IN06-F1
#
_cell.length_a   1.000
_cell.length_b   1.000
_cell.length_c   1.000
_cell.angle_alpha   90.00
_cell.angle_beta   90.00
_cell.angle_gamma   90.00
#
_symmetry.space_group_name_H-M   'P 1'
#
loop_
_entity.id
_entity.type
_entity.pdbx_description
1 polymer ?
#
loop_
_entity_poly.entity_id
_entity_poly.type
_entity_poly.pdbx_seq_one_letter_code
_entity_poly.pdbx_strand_id
1 'polypeptide(L)'
;MHALLGIDLGTTGVKAALFSAEDGHVLSSAFVDYPLMHPRPGWAEQDPATWWQATITAIRTCLVGAVRHNVQPSDVRGVGLSGQMHGVVLLDDQHQVLRPCIIW
;
A
#
# COMPACT_ATOMS: atom_id res chain seq x y z
N MET A 1 -20.76 4.00 -11.00
CA MET A 1 -19.60 4.89 -11.13
C MET A 1 -18.39 4.00 -11.12
N HIS A 2 -17.49 4.12 -12.08
CA HIS A 2 -16.26 3.33 -12.12
C HIS A 2 -15.18 4.00 -11.27
N ALA A 3 -14.32 3.19 -10.67
CA ALA A 3 -13.25 3.69 -9.81
C ALA A 3 -11.88 3.13 -10.22
N LEU A 4 -10.83 3.89 -9.93
CA LEU A 4 -9.44 3.46 -10.04
C LEU A 4 -8.82 3.47 -8.64
N LEU A 5 -8.10 2.41 -8.29
CA LEU A 5 -7.39 2.30 -7.01
C LEU A 5 -5.92 2.70 -7.22
N GLY A 6 -5.45 3.68 -6.47
CA GLY A 6 -4.02 3.98 -6.33
C GLY A 6 -3.48 3.42 -5.02
N ILE A 7 -2.33 2.75 -5.07
CA ILE A 7 -1.56 2.30 -3.91
C ILE A 7 -0.21 3.01 -3.95
N ASP A 8 0.17 3.64 -2.84
CA ASP A 8 1.45 4.32 -2.67
C ASP A 8 2.16 3.78 -1.42
N LEU A 9 3.11 2.88 -1.64
CA LEU A 9 3.90 2.23 -0.59
C LEU A 9 5.08 3.13 -0.19
N GLY A 10 4.90 3.99 0.81
CA GLY A 10 5.93 4.90 1.30
C GLY A 10 6.99 4.23 2.18
N THR A 11 7.80 5.03 2.85
CA THR A 11 8.78 4.52 3.83
C THR A 11 8.20 4.44 5.24
N THR A 12 7.19 5.22 5.59
CA THR A 12 6.60 5.20 6.96
C THR A 12 5.20 4.61 7.02
N GLY A 13 4.66 4.22 5.87
CA GLY A 13 3.30 3.75 5.75
C GLY A 13 2.87 3.61 4.30
N VAL A 14 1.69 3.04 4.10
CA VAL A 14 1.07 2.88 2.78
C VAL A 14 -0.22 3.67 2.71
N LYS A 15 -0.42 4.34 1.57
CA LYS A 15 -1.67 5.00 1.24
C LYS A 15 -2.41 4.22 0.17
N ALA A 16 -3.71 4.05 0.35
CA ALA A 16 -4.63 3.63 -0.70
C ALA A 16 -5.60 4.78 -0.97
N ALA A 17 -5.93 5.03 -2.24
CA ALA A 17 -6.92 6.03 -2.63
C ALA A 17 -7.77 5.53 -3.80
N LEU A 18 -9.07 5.79 -3.74
CA LEU A 18 -10.01 5.53 -4.83
C LEU A 18 -10.33 6.84 -5.53
N PHE A 19 -10.23 6.82 -6.85
CA PHE A 19 -10.53 7.94 -7.73
C PHE A 19 -11.71 7.58 -8.63
N SER A 20 -12.59 8.54 -8.94
CA SER A 20 -13.57 8.36 -10.02
C SER A 20 -12.83 8.18 -11.35
N ALA A 21 -13.23 7.17 -12.11
CA ALA A 21 -12.66 6.93 -13.44
C ALA A 21 -13.17 7.95 -14.47
N GLU A 22 -14.25 8.65 -14.17
CA GLU A 22 -14.89 9.62 -15.06
C GLU A 22 -14.23 11.00 -14.99
N ASP A 23 -13.91 11.49 -13.78
CA ASP A 23 -13.40 12.85 -13.57
C ASP A 23 -12.12 12.95 -12.73
N GLY A 24 -11.64 11.82 -12.18
CA GLY A 24 -10.41 11.77 -11.38
C GLY A 24 -10.56 12.27 -9.95
N HIS A 25 -11.75 12.62 -9.47
CA HIS A 25 -11.95 13.06 -8.09
C HIS A 25 -11.67 11.95 -7.09
N VAL A 26 -11.09 12.31 -5.94
CA VAL A 26 -10.86 11.40 -4.82
C VAL A 26 -12.19 11.06 -4.16
N LEU A 27 -12.59 9.79 -4.22
CA LEU A 27 -13.79 9.26 -3.58
C LEU A 27 -13.50 8.88 -2.13
N SER A 28 -12.35 8.26 -1.89
CA SER A 28 -11.88 7.91 -0.55
C SER A 28 -10.36 7.74 -0.53
N SER A 29 -9.76 7.83 0.66
CA SER A 29 -8.38 7.44 0.89
C SER A 29 -8.18 6.94 2.30
N ALA A 30 -7.16 6.10 2.48
CA ALA A 30 -6.73 5.59 3.77
C ALA A 30 -5.20 5.55 3.81
N PHE A 31 -4.65 5.73 5.01
CA PHE A 31 -3.24 5.59 5.29
C PHE A 31 -3.06 4.65 6.47
N VAL A 32 -2.09 3.76 6.38
CA VAL A 32 -1.70 2.84 7.46
C VAL A 32 -0.20 2.97 7.64
N ASP A 33 0.23 3.38 8.83
CA ASP A 33 1.63 3.48 9.20
C ASP A 33 2.21 2.10 9.55
N TYR A 34 3.54 2.02 9.51
CA TYR A 34 4.27 0.85 9.98
C TYR A 34 5.64 1.23 10.53
N PRO A 35 6.19 0.43 11.45
CA PRO A 35 7.46 0.74 12.09
C PRO A 35 8.63 0.69 11.10
N LEU A 36 9.62 1.52 11.37
CA LEU A 36 10.94 1.44 10.75
C LEU A 36 11.92 0.85 11.76
N MET A 37 12.68 -0.16 11.35
CA MET A 37 13.67 -0.81 12.22
C MET A 37 15.04 -0.16 12.02
N HIS A 38 15.69 0.17 13.13
CA HIS A 38 17.06 0.69 13.15
C HIS A 38 17.95 -0.23 13.98
N PRO A 39 18.33 -1.41 13.46
CA PRO A 39 19.11 -2.40 14.23
C PRO A 39 20.50 -1.87 14.63
N ARG A 40 21.04 -0.90 13.89
CA ARG A 40 22.32 -0.21 14.16
C ARG A 40 22.23 1.27 13.76
N PRO A 41 23.08 2.14 14.32
CA PRO A 41 23.22 3.51 13.83
C PRO A 41 23.49 3.55 12.32
N GLY A 42 22.71 4.35 11.59
CA GLY A 42 22.82 4.49 10.13
C GLY A 42 22.16 3.37 9.31
N TRP A 43 21.50 2.39 9.95
CA TRP A 43 20.77 1.32 9.27
C TRP A 43 19.28 1.59 9.35
N ALA A 44 18.57 1.26 8.27
CA ALA A 44 17.13 1.29 8.22
C ALA A 44 16.63 0.03 7.51
N GLU A 45 15.73 -0.70 8.16
CA GLU A 45 15.18 -1.96 7.66
C GLU A 45 13.66 -2.02 7.89
N GLN A 46 12.98 -2.79 7.06
CA GLN A 46 11.52 -2.97 7.14
C GLN A 46 11.14 -4.42 6.88
N ASP A 47 10.09 -4.90 7.53
CA ASP A 47 9.52 -6.20 7.26
C ASP A 47 8.52 -6.13 6.09
N PRO A 48 8.80 -6.79 4.95
CA PRO A 48 7.88 -6.82 3.81
C PRO A 48 6.50 -7.41 4.13
N ALA A 49 6.38 -8.30 5.12
CA ALA A 49 5.09 -8.81 5.54
C ALA A 49 4.21 -7.71 6.14
N THR A 50 4.83 -6.73 6.83
CA THR A 50 4.13 -5.58 7.39
C THR A 50 3.59 -4.67 6.28
N TRP A 51 4.35 -4.45 5.20
CA TRP A 51 3.89 -3.72 4.02
C TRP A 51 2.62 -4.34 3.43
N TRP A 52 2.61 -5.67 3.29
CA TRP A 52 1.48 -6.41 2.73
C TRP A 52 0.23 -6.26 3.59
N GLN A 53 0.34 -6.48 4.91
CA GLN A 53 -0.79 -6.35 5.83
C GLN A 53 -1.33 -4.91 5.89
N ALA A 54 -0.43 -3.92 5.93
CA ALA A 54 -0.82 -2.52 5.90
C ALA A 54 -1.52 -2.14 4.59
N THR A 55 -1.08 -2.69 3.45
CA THR A 55 -1.68 -2.45 2.13
C THR A 55 -3.10 -3.00 2.08
N ILE A 56 -3.32 -4.24 2.53
CA ILE A 56 -4.66 -4.83 2.62
C ILE A 56 -5.56 -3.97 3.51
N THR A 57 -5.05 -3.52 4.65
CA THR A 57 -5.80 -2.69 5.60
C THR A 57 -6.17 -1.35 4.98
N ALA A 58 -5.23 -0.67 4.30
CA ALA A 58 -5.48 0.59 3.62
C ALA A 58 -6.54 0.44 2.53
N ILE A 59 -6.45 -0.60 1.69
CA ILE A 59 -7.43 -0.86 0.62
C ILE A 59 -8.82 -1.10 1.19
N ARG A 60 -8.94 -1.94 2.24
CA ARG A 60 -10.24 -2.23 2.88
C ARG A 60 -10.85 -0.98 3.48
N THR A 61 -10.07 -0.18 4.21
CA THR A 61 -10.52 1.08 4.79
C THR A 61 -10.97 2.07 3.72
N CYS A 62 -10.22 2.15 2.61
CA CYS A 62 -10.57 3.01 1.47
C CYS A 62 -11.88 2.57 0.81
N LEU A 63 -12.11 1.27 0.63
CA LEU A 63 -13.37 0.74 0.08
C LEU A 63 -14.57 1.02 0.99
N VAL A 64 -14.41 0.84 2.31
CA VAL A 64 -15.46 1.17 3.30
C VAL A 64 -15.80 2.67 3.24
N GLY A 65 -14.80 3.54 3.15
CA GLY A 65 -15.01 4.98 3.04
C GLY A 65 -15.69 5.41 1.73
N ALA A 66 -15.54 4.64 0.64
CA ALA A 66 -16.14 4.93 -0.66
C ALA A 66 -17.62 4.54 -0.77
N VAL A 67 -18.19 3.80 0.20
CA VAL A 67 -19.62 3.44 0.23
C VAL A 67 -20.52 4.67 0.20
N ARG A 68 -20.09 5.79 0.80
CA ARG A 68 -20.82 7.08 0.74
C ARG A 68 -20.98 7.65 -0.67
N HIS A 69 -20.16 7.19 -1.62
CA HIS A 69 -20.22 7.53 -3.04
C HIS A 69 -20.86 6.41 -3.88
N ASN A 70 -21.49 5.42 -3.24
CA ASN A 70 -22.14 4.28 -3.89
C ASN A 70 -21.18 3.46 -4.78
N VAL A 71 -19.90 3.40 -4.38
CA VAL A 71 -18.86 2.58 -5.02
C VAL A 71 -18.81 1.23 -4.34
N GLN A 72 -18.85 0.16 -5.15
CA GLN A 72 -18.64 -1.22 -4.71
C GLN A 72 -17.26 -1.73 -5.14
N PRO A 73 -16.72 -2.80 -4.51
CA PRO A 73 -15.46 -3.40 -4.95
C PRO A 73 -15.45 -3.80 -6.44
N SER A 74 -16.60 -4.24 -6.98
CA SER A 74 -16.76 -4.58 -8.40
C SER A 74 -16.67 -3.38 -9.36
N ASP A 75 -16.72 -2.15 -8.84
CA ASP A 75 -16.59 -0.93 -9.64
C ASP A 75 -15.14 -0.53 -9.88
N VAL A 76 -14.17 -1.12 -9.16
CA VAL A 76 -12.74 -0.86 -9.35
C VAL A 76 -12.29 -1.49 -10.67
N ARG A 77 -11.91 -0.66 -11.64
CA ARG A 77 -11.54 -1.08 -13.00
C ARG A 77 -10.05 -1.17 -13.25
N GLY A 78 -9.24 -0.66 -12.34
CA GLY A 78 -7.79 -0.71 -12.45
C GLY A 78 -7.11 -0.40 -11.12
N VAL A 79 -5.87 -0.89 -11.01
CA VAL A 79 -5.00 -0.64 -9.86
C VAL A 79 -3.69 -0.02 -10.37
N GLY A 80 -3.36 1.18 -9.89
CA GLY A 80 -2.06 1.80 -10.04
C GLY A 80 -1.23 1.59 -8.78
N LEU A 81 0.07 1.33 -8.96
CA LEU A 81 1.01 1.13 -7.87
C LEU A 81 2.18 2.10 -8.00
N SER A 82 2.49 2.75 -6.88
CA SER A 82 3.70 3.52 -6.60
C SER A 82 4.34 2.97 -5.32
N GLY A 83 5.63 3.16 -5.15
CA GLY A 83 6.28 2.83 -3.90
C GLY A 83 7.71 3.33 -3.81
N GLN A 84 8.26 3.27 -2.60
CA GLN A 84 9.67 3.53 -2.35
C GLN A 84 10.56 2.63 -3.22
N MET A 85 11.63 3.21 -3.76
CA MET A 85 12.58 2.51 -4.62
C MET A 85 13.83 2.07 -3.83
N HIS A 86 14.66 1.23 -4.46
CA HIS A 86 15.97 0.77 -3.97
C HIS A 86 16.01 -0.15 -2.74
N GLY A 87 14.85 -0.53 -2.17
CA GLY A 87 14.80 -1.63 -1.19
C GLY A 87 15.04 -3.00 -1.84
N VAL A 88 15.74 -3.89 -1.17
CA VAL A 88 16.00 -5.27 -1.64
C VAL A 88 15.29 -6.29 -0.75
N VAL A 89 14.25 -6.92 -1.29
CA VAL A 89 13.56 -8.06 -0.66
C VAL A 89 14.18 -9.35 -1.15
N LEU A 90 14.75 -10.13 -0.23
CA LEU A 90 15.32 -11.44 -0.53
C LEU A 90 14.31 -12.54 -0.23
N LEU A 91 14.08 -13.42 -1.20
CA LEU A 91 13.14 -14.53 -1.10
C LEU A 91 13.87 -15.88 -1.26
N ASP A 92 13.36 -16.92 -0.61
CA ASP A 92 13.73 -18.30 -0.90
C ASP A 92 12.95 -18.87 -2.12
N ASP A 93 13.16 -20.15 -2.42
CA ASP A 93 12.50 -20.88 -3.51
C ASP A 93 11.02 -21.17 -3.24
N GLN A 94 10.53 -20.94 -2.01
CA GLN A 94 9.11 -20.94 -1.66
C GLN A 94 8.51 -19.52 -1.61
N HIS A 95 9.24 -18.52 -2.12
CA HIS A 95 8.86 -17.10 -2.10
C HIS A 95 8.64 -16.54 -0.68
N GLN A 96 9.28 -17.11 0.35
CA GLN A 96 9.25 -16.58 1.70
C GLN A 96 10.36 -15.55 1.91
N VAL A 97 10.05 -14.52 2.69
CA VAL A 97 11.01 -13.46 3.03
C VAL A 97 12.10 -14.03 3.92
N LEU A 98 13.35 -13.91 3.49
CA LEU A 98 14.52 -14.44 4.21
C LEU A 98 14.94 -13.58 5.39
N ARG A 99 14.69 -12.26 5.33
CA ARG A 99 15.04 -11.28 6.36
C ARG A 99 14.34 -9.94 6.10
N PRO A 100 14.33 -9.00 7.07
CA PRO A 100 13.94 -7.63 6.81
C PRO A 100 14.66 -7.01 5.60
N CYS A 101 13.92 -6.26 4.81
CA CYS A 101 14.42 -5.50 3.68
C CYS A 101 15.28 -4.34 4.17
N ILE A 102 16.52 -4.24 3.66
CA ILE A 102 17.32 -3.01 3.79
C ILE A 102 16.72 -2.00 2.83
N ILE A 103 16.36 -0.83 3.35
CA ILE A 103 15.79 0.26 2.56
C ILE A 103 16.86 1.27 2.13
N TRP A 104 16.45 2.25 1.32
CA TRP A 104 17.30 3.21 0.60
C TRP A 104 18.13 4.14 1.49
#